data_AF-R4G766-F1
#
_entry.id   AF-R4G766-F1
#
_cell.length_a   1.000
_cell.length_b   1.000
_cell.length_c   1.000
_cell.angle_alpha   90.00
_cell.angle_beta   90.00
_cell.angle_gamma   90.00
#
_symmetry.space_group_name_H-M   'P 1'
#
loop_
_entity.id
_entity.type
_entity.pdbx_description
1 polymer ?
#
loop_
_entity_poly.entity_id
_entity_poly.type
_entity_poly.pdbx_seq_one_letter_code
_entity_poly.pdbx_strand_id
1 'polypeptide(L)'
;MLLFHLSKANEAWWGGLISFEVNGTKADAQRLLNHLRLIHIAVSLGDTETLIQHPATMTHAVVPEESRKKMGISDSLLRLSVGLEAWEDVWEDLEQALNQL
;
A
#
# COMPACT_ATOMS: atom_id res chain seq x y z
N MET A 1 3.61 8.22 12.28
CA MET A 1 2.55 7.39 12.92
C MET A 1 1.74 6.77 11.80
N LEU A 2 1.91 5.48 11.53
CA LEU A 2 1.17 4.76 10.49
C LEU A 2 -0.24 4.43 11.02
N LEU A 3 -1.28 4.85 10.31
CA LEU A 3 -2.67 4.47 10.59
C LEU A 3 -3.01 3.24 9.74
N PHE A 4 -3.17 2.09 10.39
CA PHE A 4 -3.63 0.86 9.73
C PHE A 4 -5.16 0.81 9.68
N HIS A 5 -5.72 0.57 8.50
CA HIS A 5 -7.14 0.22 8.36
C HIS A 5 -7.26 -1.28 8.06
N LEU A 6 -7.69 -2.06 9.06
CA LEU A 6 -7.95 -3.49 8.93
C LEU A 6 -9.47 -3.71 8.89
N SER A 7 -9.99 -4.27 7.79
CA SER A 7 -11.39 -4.69 7.72
C SER A 7 -11.58 -6.02 8.46
N LYS A 8 -12.60 -6.12 9.33
CA LYS A 8 -13.00 -7.40 9.93
C LYS A 8 -13.42 -8.39 8.85
N ALA A 9 -12.65 -9.45 8.66
CA ALA A 9 -13.11 -10.65 7.97
C ALA A 9 -13.91 -11.51 8.97
N ASN A 10 -15.05 -12.03 8.56
CA ASN A 10 -15.73 -13.07 9.32
C ASN A 10 -14.91 -14.36 9.20
N GLU A 11 -14.47 -14.86 10.36
CA GLU A 11 -13.87 -16.18 10.63
C GLU A 11 -12.35 -16.35 10.42
N ALA A 12 -11.68 -16.55 11.57
CA ALA A 12 -10.35 -17.14 11.84
C ALA A 12 -9.06 -16.50 11.29
N TRP A 13 -9.05 -15.80 10.14
CA TRP A 13 -7.80 -15.27 9.57
C TRP A 13 -7.97 -13.86 9.01
N TRP A 14 -7.10 -12.94 9.42
CA TRP A 14 -6.97 -11.62 8.79
C TRP A 14 -6.23 -11.83 7.46
N GLY A 15 -6.87 -11.50 6.33
CA GLY A 15 -6.22 -11.65 5.02
C GLY A 15 -4.95 -10.80 4.89
N GLY A 16 -4.07 -11.13 3.94
CA GLY A 16 -2.80 -10.42 3.71
C GLY A 16 -2.91 -9.01 3.10
N LEU A 17 -4.10 -8.40 3.13
CA LEU A 17 -4.33 -7.09 2.53
C LEU A 17 -4.29 -5.99 3.60
N ILE A 18 -3.31 -5.11 3.51
CA ILE A 18 -3.06 -4.02 4.45
C ILE A 18 -3.17 -2.69 3.69
N SER A 19 -3.93 -1.74 4.24
CA SER A 19 -3.95 -0.37 3.75
C SER A 19 -3.38 0.58 4.81
N PHE A 20 -2.48 1.46 4.39
CA PHE A 20 -1.83 2.44 5.25
C PHE A 20 -1.57 3.74 4.48
N GLU A 21 -1.43 4.84 5.20
CA GLU A 21 -1.10 6.13 4.63
C GLU A 21 0.34 6.53 4.98
N VAL A 22 1.06 7.06 3.99
CA VAL A 22 2.33 7.75 4.23
C VAL A 22 2.02 9.11 4.85
N ASN A 23 2.72 9.46 5.93
CA ASN A 23 2.62 10.79 6.51
C ASN A 23 3.36 11.80 5.62
N GLY A 24 2.67 12.30 4.61
CA GLY A 24 3.24 13.18 3.60
C GLY A 24 2.28 13.43 2.45
N THR A 25 2.84 13.78 1.31
CA THR A 25 2.14 14.13 0.08
C THR A 25 2.01 12.94 -0.86
N LYS A 26 1.26 13.15 -1.94
CA LYS A 26 1.22 12.24 -3.10
C LYS A 26 2.62 11.89 -3.63
N ALA A 27 3.51 12.89 -3.67
CA ALA A 27 4.86 12.72 -4.15
C ALA A 27 5.69 11.85 -3.20
N ASP A 28 5.45 11.94 -1.89
CA ASP A 28 6.13 11.10 -0.89
C ASP A 28 5.68 9.64 -1.01
N ALA A 29 4.38 9.40 -1.21
CA ALA A 29 3.88 8.05 -1.49
C ALA A 29 4.50 7.46 -2.77
N GLN A 30 4.59 8.25 -3.85
CA GLN A 30 5.28 7.82 -5.08
C GLN A 30 6.78 7.61 -4.88
N ARG A 31 7.42 8.46 -4.06
CA ARG A 31 8.83 8.33 -3.73
C ARG A 31 9.11 7.03 -2.99
N LEU A 32 8.29 6.66 -2.00
CA LEU A 32 8.40 5.36 -1.32
C LEU A 32 8.34 4.23 -2.35
N LEU A 33 7.31 4.23 -3.21
CA LEU A 33 7.13 3.20 -4.23
C LEU A 33 8.35 3.06 -5.16
N ASN A 34 8.95 4.18 -5.56
CA ASN A 34 10.13 4.18 -6.43
C ASN A 34 11.40 3.65 -5.76
N HIS A 35 11.45 3.57 -4.43
CA HIS A 35 12.63 3.08 -3.71
C HIS A 35 12.52 1.61 -3.31
N LEU A 36 11.36 0.96 -3.47
CA LEU A 36 11.19 -0.47 -3.22
C LEU A 36 12.06 -1.31 -4.16
N ARG A 37 12.60 -2.40 -3.64
CA ARG A 37 13.53 -3.30 -4.35
C ARG A 37 13.04 -4.73 -4.45
N LEU A 38 12.23 -5.15 -3.48
CA LEU A 38 11.62 -6.47 -3.39
C LEU A 38 10.13 -6.39 -3.75
N ILE A 39 9.41 -5.45 -3.14
CA ILE A 39 7.96 -5.34 -3.29
C ILE A 39 7.61 -4.76 -4.66
N HIS A 40 6.75 -5.46 -5.40
CA HIS A 40 6.39 -5.07 -6.76
C HIS A 40 5.17 -4.15 -6.81
N ILE A 41 5.24 -3.11 -7.65
CA ILE A 41 4.11 -2.22 -7.92
C ILE A 41 3.17 -2.92 -8.92
N ALA A 42 1.99 -3.34 -8.47
CA ALA A 42 1.02 -4.03 -9.31
C ALA A 42 -0.43 -3.72 -8.93
N VAL A 43 -1.32 -3.78 -9.91
CA VAL A 43 -2.77 -3.61 -9.69
C VAL A 43 -3.47 -4.89 -9.20
N SER A 44 -2.83 -6.05 -9.39
CA SER A 44 -3.32 -7.37 -8.95
C SER A 44 -3.18 -7.54 -7.43
N LEU A 45 -3.90 -8.51 -6.86
CA LEU A 45 -3.85 -8.87 -5.44
C LEU A 45 -3.87 -10.41 -5.32
N GLY A 46 -3.22 -10.95 -4.28
CA GLY A 46 -3.29 -12.37 -3.94
C GLY A 46 -2.38 -13.30 -4.74
N ASP A 47 -1.24 -12.78 -5.23
CA ASP A 47 -0.17 -13.61 -5.79
C ASP A 47 0.73 -14.15 -4.67
N THR A 48 1.65 -15.05 -5.02
CA THR A 48 2.72 -15.53 -4.14
C THR A 48 3.74 -14.44 -3.77
N GLU A 49 3.82 -13.39 -4.58
CA GLU A 49 4.69 -12.23 -4.38
C GLU A 49 3.97 -11.10 -3.62
N THR A 50 4.73 -10.32 -2.86
CA THR A 50 4.24 -9.12 -2.18
C THR A 50 4.05 -7.98 -3.19
N LEU A 51 2.82 -7.48 -3.27
CA LEU A 51 2.41 -6.45 -4.22
C LEU A 51 1.94 -5.19 -3.51
N ILE A 52 2.29 -4.01 -4.02
CA ILE A 52 1.82 -2.72 -3.51
C ILE A 52 1.21 -1.88 -4.62
N GLN A 53 0.27 -1.00 -4.26
CA GLN A 53 -0.29 -0.03 -5.19
C GLN A 53 -0.64 1.30 -4.52
N HIS A 54 -0.72 2.33 -5.37
CA HIS A 54 -1.24 3.66 -5.05
C HIS A 54 -2.61 3.86 -5.73
N PRO A 55 -3.74 3.64 -5.03
CA PRO A 55 -5.06 3.65 -5.67
C PRO A 55 -5.37 4.97 -6.38
N ALA A 56 -4.95 6.11 -5.83
CA ALA A 56 -5.22 7.43 -6.36
C ALA A 56 -4.57 7.69 -7.74
N THR A 57 -3.49 7.00 -8.10
CA THR A 57 -2.84 7.13 -9.43
C THR A 57 -2.98 5.90 -10.30
N MET A 58 -3.60 4.84 -9.78
CA MET A 58 -3.72 3.56 -10.49
C MET A 58 -5.20 3.22 -10.65
N THR A 59 -5.71 2.30 -9.83
CA THR A 59 -7.06 1.72 -9.97
C THR A 59 -8.19 2.74 -9.90
N HIS A 60 -7.99 3.89 -9.25
CA HIS A 60 -8.99 4.95 -9.10
C HIS A 60 -8.55 6.26 -9.76
N ALA A 61 -7.56 6.25 -10.66
CA ALA A 61 -7.01 7.46 -11.28
C ALA A 61 -8.06 8.31 -12.02
N VAL A 62 -9.08 7.66 -12.60
CA VAL A 62 -10.17 8.31 -13.35
C VAL A 62 -11.29 8.85 -12.47
N VAL A 63 -11.31 8.51 -11.17
CA VAL A 63 -12.31 9.00 -10.22
C VAL A 63 -11.93 10.41 -9.78
N PRO A 64 -12.83 11.40 -9.85
CA PRO A 64 -12.56 12.76 -9.39
C PRO A 64 -12.06 12.79 -7.94
N GLU A 65 -11.14 13.70 -7.63
CA GLU A 65 -10.48 13.77 -6.31
C GLU A 65 -11.47 13.87 -5.15
N GLU A 66 -12.49 14.72 -5.26
CA GLU A 66 -13.53 14.85 -4.22
C GLU A 66 -14.27 13.53 -3.97
N SER A 67 -14.55 12.78 -5.04
CA SER A 67 -15.20 11.47 -4.94
C SER A 67 -14.27 10.43 -4.31
N ARG A 68 -12.97 10.42 -4.68
CA ARG A 68 -11.97 9.54 -4.05
C ARG A 68 -11.86 9.79 -2.55
N LYS A 69 -11.77 11.07 -2.14
CA LYS A 69 -11.71 11.44 -0.71
C LYS A 69 -12.95 10.97 0.06
N LYS A 70 -14.15 11.06 -0.53
CA LYS A 70 -15.39 10.54 0.07
C LYS A 70 -15.38 9.01 0.21
N MET A 71 -14.65 8.30 -0.64
CA MET A 71 -14.44 6.85 -0.56
C MET A 71 -13.34 6.45 0.45
N GLY A 72 -12.69 7.41 1.11
CA GLY A 72 -11.53 7.15 1.97
C GLY A 72 -10.23 6.91 1.19
N ILE A 73 -10.19 7.25 -0.10
CA ILE A 73 -8.99 7.14 -0.94
C ILE A 73 -8.27 8.48 -0.93
N SER A 74 -7.31 8.62 -0.03
CA SER A 74 -6.41 9.77 0.01
C SER A 74 -5.30 9.64 -1.03
N ASP A 75 -4.63 10.76 -1.31
CA ASP A 75 -3.51 10.79 -2.24
C ASP A 75 -2.21 10.19 -1.64
N SER A 76 -2.19 9.85 -0.35
CA SER A 76 -1.07 9.16 0.32
C SER A 76 -1.37 7.70 0.71
N LEU A 77 -2.57 7.21 0.37
CA LEU A 77 -3.00 5.84 0.65
C LEU A 77 -2.23 4.82 -0.20
N LEU A 78 -1.61 3.85 0.46
CA LEU A 78 -0.99 2.69 -0.16
C LEU A 78 -1.74 1.43 0.26
N ARG A 79 -1.82 0.46 -0.66
CA ARG A 79 -2.43 -0.85 -0.41
C ARG A 79 -1.42 -1.94 -0.72
N LEU A 80 -1.06 -2.71 0.29
CA LEU A 80 -0.10 -3.81 0.27
C LEU A 80 -0.85 -5.14 0.35
N SER A 81 -0.57 -6.04 -0.58
CA SER A 81 -0.94 -7.45 -0.55
C SER A 81 0.32 -8.23 -0.20
N VAL A 82 0.41 -8.74 1.02
CA VAL A 82 1.55 -9.52 1.50
C VAL A 82 1.51 -10.91 0.85
N GLY A 83 2.63 -11.29 0.24
CA GLY A 83 2.86 -12.59 -0.38
C GLY A 83 3.36 -13.64 0.62
N LEU A 84 4.20 -14.55 0.15
CA LEU A 84 4.74 -15.68 0.91
C LEU A 84 6.22 -15.53 1.28
N GLU A 85 6.82 -14.37 1.03
CA GLU A 85 8.20 -14.07 1.41
C GLU A 85 8.39 -14.07 2.93
N ALA A 86 9.65 -14.14 3.39
CA ALA A 86 9.96 -13.92 4.79
C ALA A 86 9.53 -12.51 5.20
N TRP A 87 8.86 -12.38 6.35
CA TRP A 87 8.32 -11.09 6.78
C TRP A 87 9.43 -10.07 7.05
N GLU A 88 10.63 -10.55 7.41
CA GLU A 88 11.84 -9.76 7.57
C GLU A 88 12.24 -9.08 6.25
N ASP A 89 12.25 -9.81 5.14
CA ASP A 89 12.64 -9.26 3.83
C ASP A 89 11.64 -8.18 3.36
N VAL A 90 10.34 -8.41 3.58
CA VAL A 90 9.28 -7.44 3.29
C VAL A 90 9.42 -6.18 4.15
N TRP A 91 9.70 -6.36 5.45
CA TRP A 91 9.91 -5.25 6.37
C TRP A 91 11.17 -4.46 6.03
N GLU A 92 12.29 -5.12 5.75
CA GLU A 92 13.55 -4.47 5.39
C GLU A 92 13.41 -3.64 4.10
N ASP A 93 12.66 -4.13 3.11
CA ASP A 93 12.40 -3.35 1.89
C ASP A 93 11.51 -2.13 2.14
N LEU A 94 10.47 -2.27 2.98
CA LEU A 94 9.63 -1.14 3.38
C LEU A 94 10.41 -0.13 4.20
N GLU A 95 11.20 -0.58 5.18
CA GLU A 95 12.00 0.26 6.07
C GLU A 95 13.05 1.04 5.28
N GLN A 96 13.79 0.39 4.38
CA GLN A 96 14.78 1.09 3.57
C GLN A 96 14.14 2.12 2.64
N ALA A 97 12.96 1.85 2.07
CA ALA A 97 12.23 2.80 1.24
C ALA A 97 11.64 3.96 2.06
N LEU A 98 11.10 3.70 3.26
CA LEU A 98 10.60 4.71 4.19
C LEU A 98 11.71 5.67 4.64
N ASN A 99 12.94 5.18 4.84
CA ASN A 99 14.09 5.99 5.20
C ASN A 99 14.56 6.94 4.09
N GLN A 100 14.01 6.85 2.88
CA GLN A 100 14.30 7.76 1.77
C GLN A 100 13.32 8.94 1.69
N LEU A 101 12.31 9.01 2.55
CA LEU A 101 11.32 10.10 2.60
C LEU A 101 11.86 11.29 3.40
#